data_AF-N8TXJ3-F1
#
_entry.id   AF-N8TXJ3-F1
#
_cell.length_a   1.000
_cell.length_b   1.000
_cell.length_c   1.000
_cell.angle_alpha   90.00
_cell.angle_beta   90.00
_cell.angle_gamma   90.00
#
_symmetry.space_group_name_H-M   'P 1'
#
loop_
_entity.id
_entity.type
_entity.pdbx_description
1 polymer ?
#
loop_
_entity_poly.entity_id
_entity_poly.type
_entity_poly.pdbx_seq_one_letter_code
_entity_poly.pdbx_strand_id
1 'polypeptide(L)'
;MDIPNSSHNAGFIFVRHIRAAGFCTIGSRRFLLDQGMSNAEIQDFFNHGMSTERFEQLFGQDAMARQVIERAKQDGQQESTDDRL
;
A
#
# COMPACT_ATOMS: atom_id res chain seq x y z
N MET A 1 25.75 6.12 -12.75
CA MET A 1 24.93 4.94 -12.38
C MET A 1 23.54 5.48 -12.14
N ASP A 2 22.83 5.74 -13.23
CA ASP A 2 21.47 6.26 -13.23
C ASP A 2 20.55 5.14 -12.73
N ILE A 3 20.06 5.29 -11.50
CA ILE A 3 19.02 4.42 -10.96
C ILE A 3 17.75 4.81 -11.72
N PRO A 4 17.14 3.91 -12.51
CA PRO A 4 15.94 4.27 -13.26
C PRO A 4 14.84 4.59 -12.24
N ASN A 5 14.48 5.88 -12.17
CA ASN A 5 13.36 6.40 -11.40
C ASN A 5 12.12 5.66 -11.85
N SER A 6 11.77 4.65 -11.07
CA SER A 6 10.81 3.63 -11.45
C SER A 6 9.43 4.12 -11.14
N SER A 7 8.68 4.49 -12.17
CA SER A 7 7.22 4.74 -12.20
C SER A 7 6.36 3.53 -11.76
N HIS A 8 6.91 2.63 -10.94
CA HIS A 8 6.42 1.28 -10.67
C HIS A 8 5.50 1.17 -9.44
N ASN A 9 5.20 2.27 -8.76
CA ASN A 9 4.39 2.25 -7.54
C ASN A 9 2.89 2.44 -7.79
N ALA A 10 2.52 2.92 -8.99
CA ALA A 10 1.13 3.09 -9.36
C ALA A 10 0.41 1.73 -9.37
N GLY A 11 -0.67 1.63 -8.58
CA GLY A 11 -1.48 0.40 -8.51
C GLY A 11 -1.04 -0.62 -7.47
N PHE A 12 -0.05 -0.31 -6.62
CA PHE A 12 0.35 -1.16 -5.50
C PHE A 12 0.29 -0.43 -4.15
N ILE A 13 -0.03 -1.20 -3.10
CA ILE A 13 0.01 -0.80 -1.71
C ILE A 13 1.21 -1.46 -1.05
N PHE A 14 2.04 -0.63 -0.42
CA PHE A 14 3.19 -1.06 0.36
C PHE A 14 3.04 -0.63 1.82
N VAL A 15 3.86 -1.20 2.71
CA VAL A 15 3.90 -0.82 4.13
C VAL A 15 4.14 0.68 4.33
N ARG A 16 4.88 1.33 3.43
CA ARG A 16 5.07 2.79 3.48
C ARG A 16 3.75 3.56 3.32
N HIS A 17 2.80 3.08 2.53
CA HIS A 17 1.48 3.71 2.37
C HIS A 17 0.65 3.57 3.65
N ILE A 18 0.73 2.40 4.30
CA ILE A 18 0.13 2.17 5.62
C ILE A 18 0.67 3.17 6.64
N ARG A 19 2.00 3.33 6.70
CA ARG A 19 2.64 4.27 7.62
C ARG A 19 2.33 5.72 7.29
N ALA A 20 2.26 6.07 6.01
CA ALA A 20 1.92 7.41 5.54
C ALA A 20 0.45 7.78 5.84
N ALA A 21 -0.44 6.79 5.95
CA ALA A 21 -1.81 6.96 6.42
C ALA A 21 -1.92 7.03 7.97
N GLY A 22 -0.79 7.01 8.70
CA GLY A 22 -0.75 7.16 10.15
C GLY A 22 -0.86 5.86 10.94
N PHE A 23 -0.87 4.71 10.26
CA PHE A 23 -0.99 3.40 10.92
C PHE A 23 0.37 2.78 11.22
N CYS A 24 0.50 2.13 12.39
CA CYS A 24 1.70 1.39 12.74
C CYS A 24 1.68 -0.03 12.18
N THR A 25 2.85 -0.55 11.80
CA THR A 25 2.99 -1.89 11.21
C THR A 25 2.46 -3.01 12.13
N ILE A 26 2.61 -2.87 13.45
CA ILE A 26 2.11 -3.85 14.43
C ILE A 26 0.58 -3.90 14.42
N GLY A 27 -0.07 -2.73 14.46
CA GLY A 27 -1.54 -2.63 14.41
C GLY A 27 -2.09 -3.13 13.07
N SER A 28 -1.46 -2.76 11.96
CA SER A 28 -1.84 -3.24 10.64
C SER A 28 -1.67 -4.75 10.50
N ARG A 29 -0.58 -5.33 11.01
CA ARG A 29 -0.39 -6.79 11.04
C ARG A 29 -1.53 -7.47 11.80
N ARG A 30 -1.95 -6.92 12.94
CA ARG A 30 -3.06 -7.47 13.72
C ARG A 30 -4.37 -7.41 12.94
N PHE A 31 -4.67 -6.26 12.32
CA PHE A 31 -5.84 -6.10 11.47
C PHE A 31 -5.86 -7.14 10.33
N LEU A 32 -4.76 -7.33 9.60
CA LEU A 32 -4.69 -8.28 8.49
C LEU A 32 -4.93 -9.74 8.95
N LEU A 33 -4.42 -10.11 10.12
CA LEU A 33 -4.71 -11.40 10.74
C LEU A 33 -6.20 -11.55 11.09
N ASP A 34 -6.79 -10.51 11.68
CA ASP A 34 -8.21 -10.52 12.07
C ASP A 34 -9.15 -10.59 10.84
N GLN A 35 -8.67 -10.15 9.68
CA GLN A 35 -9.35 -10.31 8.38
C GLN A 35 -9.06 -11.65 7.68
N GLY A 36 -8.34 -12.56 8.32
CA GLY A 36 -8.14 -13.93 7.85
C GLY A 36 -6.91 -14.15 6.97
N MET A 37 -6.03 -13.16 6.79
CA MET A 37 -4.74 -13.42 6.14
C MET A 37 -3.86 -14.29 7.04
N SER A 38 -3.17 -15.25 6.44
CA SER A 38 -2.13 -16.03 7.11
C SER A 38 -0.88 -15.19 7.37
N ASN A 39 -0.05 -15.64 8.32
CA ASN A 39 1.25 -15.01 8.58
C ASN A 39 2.15 -14.97 7.33
N ALA A 40 2.06 -15.99 6.47
CA ALA A 40 2.83 -16.05 5.23
C ALA A 40 2.39 -14.97 4.23
N GLU A 41 1.07 -14.81 4.01
CA GLU A 41 0.53 -13.78 3.13
C GLU A 41 0.83 -12.37 3.65
N ILE A 42 0.81 -12.17 4.97
CA ILE A 42 1.17 -10.87 5.56
C ILE A 42 2.66 -10.58 5.38
N GLN A 43 3.52 -11.59 5.54
CA GLN A 43 4.96 -11.44 5.31
C GLN A 43 5.24 -11.11 3.84
N ASP A 44 4.57 -11.80 2.92
CA ASP A 44 4.65 -11.55 1.48
C ASP A 44 4.22 -10.11 1.16
N PHE A 45 3.06 -9.68 1.67
CA PHE A 45 2.60 -8.29 1.55
C PHE A 45 3.61 -7.28 2.10
N PHE A 46 4.22 -7.54 3.25
CA PHE A 46 5.20 -6.62 3.84
C PHE A 46 6.49 -6.51 3.03
N ASN A 47 6.89 -7.58 2.34
CA ASN A 47 8.10 -7.62 1.54
C ASN A 47 7.89 -7.09 0.12
N HIS A 48 6.74 -7.40 -0.49
CA HIS A 48 6.50 -7.21 -1.93
C HIS A 48 5.34 -6.25 -2.23
N GLY A 49 4.57 -5.84 -1.22
CA GLY A 49 3.35 -5.09 -1.41
C GLY A 49 2.19 -5.96 -1.93
N MET A 50 1.07 -5.32 -2.23
CA MET A 50 -0.14 -5.95 -2.78
C MET A 50 -0.77 -4.99 -3.77
N SER A 51 -1.34 -5.49 -4.87
CA SER A 51 -2.04 -4.60 -5.80
C SER A 51 -3.20 -3.88 -5.10
N THR A 52 -3.44 -2.63 -5.48
CA THR A 52 -4.53 -1.82 -4.93
C THR A 52 -5.88 -2.49 -5.16
N GLU A 53 -6.08 -3.11 -6.33
CA GLU A 53 -7.31 -3.87 -6.63
C GLU A 53 -7.51 -5.03 -5.66
N ARG A 54 -6.48 -5.84 -5.41
CA ARG A 54 -6.58 -6.97 -4.48
C ARG A 54 -6.83 -6.49 -3.05
N PHE A 55 -6.15 -5.42 -2.64
CA PHE A 55 -6.33 -4.83 -1.32
C PHE A 55 -7.75 -4.24 -1.16
N GLU A 56 -8.30 -3.63 -2.21
CA GLU A 56 -9.68 -3.11 -2.23
C GLU A 56 -10.72 -4.24 -2.22
N GLN A 57 -10.49 -5.36 -2.90
CA GLN A 57 -11.36 -6.54 -2.82
C GLN A 57 -11.38 -7.14 -1.40
N LEU A 58 -10.24 -7.15 -0.72
CA LEU A 58 -10.12 -7.72 0.62
C LEU A 58 -10.63 -6.77 1.72
N PHE A 59 -10.34 -5.48 1.60
CA PHE A 59 -10.50 -4.51 2.69
C PHE A 59 -11.25 -3.23 2.31
N GLY A 60 -11.74 -3.09 1.08
CA GLY A 60 -12.33 -1.85 0.57
C GLY A 60 -13.64 -1.41 1.24
N GLN A 61 -14.22 -2.25 2.12
CA GLN A 61 -15.35 -1.88 2.97
C GLN A 61 -14.92 -1.26 4.31
N ASP A 62 -13.66 -1.46 4.72
CA ASP A 62 -13.11 -0.90 5.95
C ASP A 62 -12.66 0.56 5.75
N ALA A 63 -13.05 1.43 6.68
CA ALA A 63 -12.79 2.86 6.58
C ALA A 63 -11.29 3.21 6.70
N MET A 64 -10.51 2.44 7.46
CA MET A 64 -9.06 2.65 7.60
C MET A 64 -8.33 2.16 6.35
N ALA A 65 -8.74 1.01 5.80
CA ALA A 65 -8.17 0.49 4.56
C ALA A 65 -8.37 1.45 3.37
N ARG A 66 -9.52 2.14 3.31
CA ARG A 66 -9.76 3.19 2.31
C ARG A 66 -8.76 4.34 2.38
N GLN A 67 -8.38 4.79 3.57
CA GLN A 67 -7.37 5.83 3.74
C GLN A 67 -6.00 5.38 3.19
N VAL A 68 -5.65 4.10 3.36
CA VAL A 68 -4.42 3.53 2.78
C VAL A 68 -4.49 3.48 1.25
N ILE A 69 -5.64 3.09 0.69
CA ILE A 69 -5.88 3.06 -0.77
C ILE A 69 -5.77 4.47 -1.37
N GLU A 70 -6.41 5.46 -0.74
CA GLU A 70 -6.35 6.86 -1.16
C GLU A 70 -4.91 7.37 -1.12
N ARG A 71 -4.15 7.05 -0.07
CA ARG A 71 -2.75 7.46 0.04
C ARG A 71 -1.89 6.84 -1.06
N ALA A 72 -2.08 5.57 -1.38
CA ALA A 72 -1.37 4.90 -2.46
C ALA A 72 -1.71 5.50 -3.84
N LYS A 73 -2.97 5.90 -4.06
CA LYS A 73 -3.40 6.58 -5.29
C LYS A 73 -2.77 7.97 -5.43
N GLN A 74 -2.65 8.72 -4.34
CA GLN A 74 -1.97 10.03 -4.33
C GLN A 74 -0.47 9.92 -4.62
N ASP A 75 0.20 8.93 -4.03
CA ASP A 75 1.64 8.68 -4.24
C ASP A 75 1.94 8.43 -5.73
N GLY A 76 1.16 7.57 -6.39
CA GLY A 76 1.28 7.31 -7.83
C GLY A 76 0.93 8.50 -8.73
N GLN A 77 0.17 9.48 -8.24
CA GLN A 77 -0.14 10.72 -8.97
C GLN A 77 0.94 11.80 -8.78
N GLN A 78 1.56 11.88 -7.59
CA GLN A 78 2.63 12.84 -7.32
C GLN A 78 3.89 12.54 -8.14
N GLU A 79 4.25 11.26 -8.36
CA GLU A 79 5.36 10.89 -9.26
C GLU A 79 5.11 11.31 -10.72
N SER A 80 3.86 11.47 -11.17
CA SER A 80 3.53 11.86 -12.54
C SER A 80 3.60 13.38 -12.79
N THR A 81 3.72 14.18 -11.73
CA THR A 81 3.63 15.66 -11.83
C THR A 81 4.99 16.34 -11.67
N ASP A 82 5.97 15.64 -11.10
CA ASP A 82 7.34 16.16 -10.85
C ASP A 82 8.27 16.04 -12.08
N ASP A 83 7.82 15.40 -13.16
CA ASP A 83 8.55 15.26 -14.44
C ASP A 83 8.32 16.44 -15.42
N ARG A 84 7.72 17.55 -14.97
CA ARG A 84 7.42 18.74 -15.80
C ARG A 84 7.97 20.07 -15.27
N LEU A 85 9.09 20.06 -14.54
CA LEU A 85 9.80 21.27 -14.09
C LEU A 85 11.25 21.32 -14.58
#